data_AF-A0A2T1LQA0-F1
#
_entry.id   AF-A0A2T1LQA0-F1
#
_cell.length_a   1.000
_cell.length_b   1.000
_cell.length_c   1.000
_cell.angle_alpha   90.00
_cell.angle_beta   90.00
_cell.angle_gamma   90.00
#
_symmetry.space_group_name_H-M   'P 1'
#
loop_
_entity.id
_entity.type
_entity.pdbx_description
1 polymer ?
#
loop_
_entity_poly.entity_id
_entity_poly.type
_entity_poly.pdbx_seq_one_letter_code
_entity_poly.pdbx_strand_id
1 'polypeptide(L)'
;MYTTETKTKGLTQANKHNPCVHCGKPDWCYSLQPSGITVCKRDNIATGWIKTGGRDQEGHFYSIPESKAAREKEKPTVIDTQEWIYYSRDG
;
A
#
# COMPACT_ATOMS: atom_id res chain seq x y z
N MET A 1 -5.43 -2.97 -36.90
CA MET A 1 -4.47 -3.17 -35.79
C MET A 1 -4.79 -2.10 -34.75
N TYR A 2 -5.57 -2.43 -33.73
CA TYR A 2 -5.97 -1.47 -32.69
C TYR A 2 -5.22 -1.82 -31.42
N THR A 3 -4.26 -0.98 -31.03
CA THR A 3 -3.60 -1.05 -29.72
C THR A 3 -4.53 -0.45 -28.69
N THR A 4 -5.21 -1.30 -27.93
CA THR A 4 -6.01 -0.86 -26.78
C THR A 4 -5.06 -0.46 -25.65
N GLU A 5 -4.70 0.83 -25.59
CA GLU A 5 -4.16 1.43 -24.37
C GLU A 5 -5.27 1.42 -23.30
N THR A 6 -5.29 0.36 -22.49
CA THR A 6 -6.13 0.26 -21.31
C THR A 6 -5.65 1.28 -20.28
N LYS A 7 -6.16 2.51 -20.41
CA LYS A 7 -6.00 3.58 -19.42
C LYS A 7 -6.86 3.25 -18.19
N THR A 8 -6.34 2.37 -17.34
CA THR A 8 -6.93 2.07 -16.03
C THR A 8 -6.78 3.32 -15.17
N LYS A 9 -7.87 4.08 -14.99
CA LYS A 9 -7.89 5.33 -14.23
C LYS A 9 -7.22 5.15 -12.86
N GLY A 10 -6.08 5.80 -12.64
CA GLY A 10 -5.35 5.79 -11.36
C GLY A 10 -4.09 4.92 -11.32
N LEU A 11 -3.83 4.11 -12.35
CA LEU A 11 -2.61 3.33 -12.48
C LEU A 11 -1.58 4.09 -13.32
N THR A 12 -0.43 4.41 -12.73
CA THR A 12 0.70 5.00 -13.45
C THR A 12 1.80 3.97 -13.59
N GLN A 13 2.00 3.47 -14.80
CA GLN A 13 3.06 2.50 -15.09
C GLN A 13 4.42 3.20 -15.08
N ALA A 14 5.45 2.49 -14.63
CA ALA A 14 6.83 2.92 -14.75
C ALA A 14 7.16 3.11 -16.24
N ASN A 15 7.96 4.12 -16.56
CA ASN A 15 8.40 4.40 -17.92
C ASN A 15 9.86 4.90 -17.90
N LYS A 16 10.42 5.24 -19.07
CA LYS A 16 11.83 5.68 -19.15
C LYS A 16 12.14 6.97 -18.37
N HIS A 17 11.15 7.84 -18.21
CA HIS A 17 11.25 9.10 -17.45
C HIS A 17 10.96 8.90 -15.96
N ASN A 18 10.13 7.92 -15.61
CA ASN A 18 9.80 7.52 -14.25
C ASN A 18 10.16 6.04 -14.05
N PRO A 19 11.46 5.73 -13.85
CA PRO A 19 11.89 4.35 -13.67
C PRO A 19 11.29 3.77 -12.39
N CYS A 20 11.11 2.46 -12.36
CA CYS A 20 10.61 1.80 -11.16
C CYS A 20 11.59 2.00 -9.99
N VAL A 21 11.06 2.47 -8.85
CA VAL A 21 11.83 2.64 -7.61
C VAL A 21 12.38 1.32 -7.05
N HIS A 22 11.77 0.18 -7.39
CA HIS A 22 12.17 -1.14 -6.89
C HIS A 22 13.27 -1.81 -7.70
N CYS A 23 13.18 -1.76 -9.03
CA CYS A 23 14.06 -2.53 -9.91
C CYS A 23 14.72 -1.70 -11.03
N GLY A 24 14.46 -0.40 -11.11
CA GLY A 24 15.07 0.51 -12.09
C GLY A 24 14.69 0.25 -13.55
N LYS A 25 13.70 -0.62 -13.82
CA LYS A 25 13.28 -0.98 -15.18
C LYS A 25 11.95 -0.30 -15.56
N PRO A 26 11.81 0.20 -16.80
CA PRO A 26 10.71 1.08 -17.21
C PRO A 26 9.41 0.37 -17.64
N ASP A 27 9.11 -0.82 -17.12
CA ASP A 27 7.87 -1.55 -17.51
C ASP A 27 7.35 -2.54 -16.45
N TRP A 28 8.14 -2.78 -15.40
CA TRP A 28 7.91 -3.87 -14.45
C TRP A 28 7.13 -3.44 -13.22
N CYS A 29 6.82 -2.14 -13.11
CA CYS A 29 6.18 -1.61 -11.93
C CYS A 29 5.10 -0.61 -12.31
N TYR A 30 4.13 -0.46 -11.43
CA TYR A 30 3.13 0.58 -11.54
C TYR A 30 2.82 1.14 -10.15
N SER A 31 2.38 2.38 -10.09
CA SER A 31 1.89 3.02 -8.88
C SER A 31 0.40 3.27 -8.97
N LEU A 32 -0.33 2.91 -7.91
CA LEU A 32 -1.72 3.26 -7.68
C LEU A 32 -1.80 4.65 -7.04
N GLN A 33 -2.20 5.64 -7.84
CA GLN A 33 -2.51 6.98 -7.37
C GLN A 33 -4.00 7.09 -7.05
N PRO A 34 -4.39 7.85 -6.01
CA PRO A 34 -3.56 8.69 -5.13
C PRO A 34 -2.97 7.96 -3.91
N SER A 35 -3.21 6.66 -3.75
CA SER A 35 -2.82 5.90 -2.55
C SER A 35 -1.31 5.83 -2.31
N GLY A 36 -0.49 6.05 -3.36
CA GLY A 36 0.97 5.98 -3.26
C GLY A 36 1.49 4.56 -3.06
N ILE A 37 0.67 3.57 -3.42
CA ILE A 37 1.03 2.15 -3.41
C ILE A 37 1.74 1.84 -4.72
N THR A 38 2.84 1.10 -4.67
CA THR A 38 3.56 0.64 -5.85
C THR A 38 3.51 -0.87 -5.95
N VAL A 39 3.58 -1.41 -7.16
CA VAL A 39 3.65 -2.86 -7.42
C VAL A 39 4.86 -3.12 -8.28
N CYS A 40 5.62 -4.16 -7.97
CA CYS A 40 6.71 -4.66 -8.81
C CYS A 40 6.41 -6.10 -9.23
N LYS A 41 6.30 -6.35 -10.54
CA LYS A 41 6.04 -7.68 -11.12
C LYS A 41 7.17 -8.69 -10.87
N ARG A 42 8.35 -8.21 -10.49
CA ARG A 42 9.57 -8.99 -10.20
C ARG A 42 9.65 -9.49 -8.76
N ASP A 43 8.67 -9.18 -7.92
CA ASP A 43 8.69 -9.44 -6.47
C ASP A 43 9.93 -8.84 -5.75
N ASN A 44 10.62 -7.91 -6.43
CA ASN A 44 11.77 -7.20 -5.91
C ASN A 44 11.28 -5.95 -5.18
N ILE A 45 11.84 -5.72 -4.00
CA ILE A 45 11.50 -4.58 -3.16
C ILE A 45 12.74 -3.77 -2.89
N ALA A 46 12.59 -2.46 -3.04
CA ALA A 46 13.63 -1.51 -2.71
C ALA A 46 13.73 -1.31 -1.20
N THR A 47 14.92 -0.97 -0.73
CA THR A 47 15.17 -0.55 0.65
C THR A 47 14.22 0.58 1.05
N GLY A 48 13.61 0.47 2.23
CA GLY A 48 12.62 1.46 2.71
C GLY A 48 11.20 1.26 2.16
N TRP A 49 10.90 0.10 1.54
CA TRP A 49 9.56 -0.32 1.13
C TRP A 49 9.20 -1.66 1.76
N ILE A 50 7.92 -1.86 2.06
CA ILE A 50 7.41 -3.10 2.65
C ILE A 50 6.29 -3.70 1.81
N LYS A 51 6.17 -5.04 1.78
CA LYS A 51 5.02 -5.75 1.23
C LYS A 51 3.82 -5.54 2.14
N THR A 52 2.69 -5.14 1.58
CA THR A 52 1.41 -5.32 2.26
C THR A 52 0.86 -6.72 1.97
N GLY A 53 -0.13 -7.16 2.76
CA GLY A 53 -0.81 -8.43 2.54
C GLY A 53 -1.72 -8.44 1.31
N GLY A 54 -2.03 -7.27 0.76
CA GLY A 54 -2.81 -7.15 -0.48
C GLY A 54 -2.01 -7.57 -1.71
N ARG A 55 -2.69 -8.24 -2.65
CA ARG A 55 -2.15 -8.64 -3.94
C ARG A 55 -3.03 -8.13 -5.08
N ASP A 56 -2.44 -7.95 -6.24
CA ASP A 56 -3.18 -7.65 -7.46
C ASP A 56 -3.78 -8.93 -8.09
N GLN A 57 -4.56 -8.77 -9.17
CA GLN A 57 -5.19 -9.89 -9.86
C GLN A 57 -4.18 -10.85 -10.50
N GLU A 58 -2.99 -10.36 -10.86
CA GLU A 58 -1.85 -11.14 -11.34
C GLU A 58 -1.07 -11.83 -10.20
N GLY A 59 -1.40 -11.53 -8.93
CA GLY A 59 -0.79 -12.14 -7.74
C GLY A 59 0.46 -11.45 -7.22
N HIS A 60 0.82 -10.27 -7.74
CA HIS A 60 1.95 -9.48 -7.25
C HIS A 60 1.57 -8.72 -5.97
N PHE A 61 2.53 -8.61 -5.06
CA PHE A 61 2.34 -7.90 -3.81
C PHE A 61 2.38 -6.38 -4.00
N TYR A 62 1.40 -5.72 -3.41
CA TYR A 62 1.46 -4.28 -3.23
C TYR A 62 2.59 -3.93 -2.25
N SER A 63 3.32 -2.88 -2.57
CA SER A 63 4.42 -2.34 -1.80
C SER A 63 4.09 -0.91 -1.39
N ILE A 64 4.41 -0.55 -0.16
CA ILE A 64 4.25 0.81 0.36
C ILE A 64 5.57 1.28 0.98
N PRO A 65 5.87 2.58 0.98
CA PRO A 65 7.08 3.05 1.62
C PRO A 65 6.94 2.85 3.14
N GLU A 66 8.03 2.45 3.78
CA GLU A 66 8.08 2.15 5.22
C GLU A 66 7.56 3.32 6.06
N SER A 67 7.81 4.56 5.63
CA SER A 67 7.31 5.79 6.25
C SER A 67 5.78 5.86 6.33
N LYS A 68 5.08 5.29 5.34
CA LYS A 68 3.60 5.20 5.34
C LYS A 68 3.11 4.08 6.25
N ALA A 69 3.82 2.94 6.25
CA ALA A 69 3.50 1.81 7.10
C ALA A 69 3.71 2.10 8.59
N ALA A 70 4.78 2.81 8.94
CA ALA A 70 5.05 3.26 10.30
C ALA A 70 3.90 4.13 10.82
N ARG A 71 3.42 5.07 9.99
CA ARG A 71 2.30 5.95 10.33
C ARG A 71 0.98 5.22 10.57
N GLU A 72 0.76 4.06 9.94
CA GLU A 72 -0.40 3.22 10.26
C GLU A 72 -0.24 2.46 11.58
N LYS A 73 0.97 2.00 11.90
CA LYS A 73 1.27 1.34 13.18
C LYS A 73 1.25 2.32 14.36
N GLU A 74 1.56 3.59 14.12
CA GLU A 74 1.55 4.65 15.13
C GLU A 74 0.15 5.22 15.40
N LYS A 75 -0.92 4.75 14.75
CA LYS A 75 -2.26 5.08 15.24
C LYS A 75 -2.46 4.35 16.56
N PRO A 76 -2.44 5.03 17.72
CA PRO A 76 -2.80 4.37 18.96
C PRO A 76 -4.23 3.86 18.76
N THR A 77 -4.41 2.55 18.86
CA THR A 77 -5.74 1.97 19.02
C THR A 77 -6.27 2.58 20.31
N VAL A 78 -7.16 3.56 20.19
CA VAL A 78 -7.90 4.09 21.34
C VAL A 78 -8.74 2.91 21.81
N ILE A 79 -8.25 2.20 22.82
CA ILE A 79 -9.01 1.18 23.53
C ILE A 79 -9.98 1.98 24.40
N ASP A 80 -11.19 2.20 23.89
CA ASP A 80 -12.28 2.81 24.64
C ASP A 80 -12.70 1.81 25.73
N THR A 81 -12.06 1.90 26.89
CA THR A 81 -12.41 1.09 28.06
C THR A 81 -13.57 1.78 28.75
N GLN A 82 -14.82 1.34 28.48
CA GLN A 82 -15.96 1.75 29.27
C GLN A 82 -15.91 1.07 30.64
N GLU A 83 -15.60 1.84 31.69
CA GLU A 83 -15.66 1.39 33.08
C GLU A 83 -17.11 1.43 33.58
N TRP A 84 -17.70 0.27 33.86
CA TRP A 84 -19.04 0.17 34.47
C TRP A 84 -18.95 0.38 35.98
N ILE A 85 -19.37 1.55 36.46
CA ILE A 85 -19.47 1.85 37.90
C ILE A 85 -20.74 1.21 38.45
N TYR A 86 -20.62 0.14 39.24
CA TYR A 86 -21.73 -0.40 40.04
C TYR A 86 -21.90 0.45 41.30
N TYR A 87 -22.99 1.19 41.39
CA TYR A 87 -23.40 1.80 42.66
C TYR A 87 -23.94 0.69 43.57
N SER A 88 -23.15 0.30 44.58
CA SER A 88 -23.60 -0.57 45.65
C SER A 88 -24.85 0.06 46.30
N ARG A 89 -25.98 -0.63 46.20
CA ARG A 89 -27.17 -0.31 47.01
C ARG A 89 -26.86 -0.70 48.44
N ASP A 90 -26.65 0.31 49.28
CA ASP A 90 -26.66 0.22 50.74
C ASP A 90 -27.97 -0.48 51.16
N GLY A 91 -27.84 -1.57 51.91
CA GLY A 91 -28.94 -2.42 52.38
C GLY A 91 -29.22 -2.23 53.86
#